data_AF-A0A7H1N006-F1
#
_entry.id   AF-A0A7H1N006-F1
#
_cell.length_a   1.000
_cell.length_b   1.000
_cell.length_c   1.000
_cell.angle_alpha   90.00
_cell.angle_beta   90.00
_cell.angle_gamma   90.00
#
_symmetry.space_group_name_H-M   'P 1'
#
loop_
_entity.id
_entity.type
_entity.pdbx_description
1 polymer ?
#
loop_
_entity_poly.entity_id
_entity_poly.type
_entity_poly.pdbx_seq_one_letter_code
_entity_poly.pdbx_strand_id
1 'polypeptide(L)' 'MQRMHVMSEITARGLVAALERIPGQILFGRVTAIVGLLVDGDDHSEPIADAVHGILDGHVVLDRSIAERGRFPPIKC' A
#
# COMPACT_ATOMS: atom_id res chain seq x y z
N MET A 1 -19.31 -2.88 14.17
CA MET A 1 -17.86 -3.18 14.28
C MET A 1 -17.43 -4.36 13.39
N GLN A 2 -18.10 -5.51 13.39
CA GLN A 2 -17.73 -6.67 12.53
C GLN A 2 -17.75 -6.42 11.01
N ARG A 3 -18.63 -5.55 10.49
CA ARG A 3 -18.72 -5.26 9.05
C ARG A 3 -17.51 -4.51 8.48
N MET A 4 -16.82 -3.71 9.29
CA MET A 4 -15.67 -2.91 8.85
C MET A 4 -14.41 -3.78 8.71
N HIS A 5 -14.24 -4.76 9.61
CA HIS A 5 -13.13 -5.72 9.57
C HIS A 5 -13.21 -6.69 8.37
N VAL A 6 -14.41 -7.10 7.97
CA VAL A 6 -14.60 -7.97 6.79
C VAL A 6 -14.32 -7.22 5.48
N MET A 7 -14.64 -5.93 5.41
CA MET A 7 -14.32 -5.11 4.22
C MET A 7 -12.82 -4.90 4.05
N SER A 8 -12.08 -4.72 5.14
CA SER A 8 -10.62 -4.56 5.08
C SER A 8 -9.93 -5.84 4.58
N GLU A 9 -10.41 -7.01 5.03
CA GLU A 9 -9.88 -8.32 4.63
C GLU A 9 -10.15 -8.65 3.16
N ILE A 10 -11.36 -8.38 2.65
CA ILE A 10 -11.70 -8.59 1.23
C ILE A 10 -10.83 -7.70 0.34
N THR A 11 -10.62 -6.44 0.74
CA THR A 11 -9.82 -5.47 -0.03
C THR A 11 -8.35 -5.89 -0.07
N ALA A 12 -7.80 -6.31 1.07
CA ALA A 12 -6.43 -6.83 1.15
C ALA A 12 -6.25 -8.09 0.27
N ARG A 13 -7.18 -9.04 0.32
CA ARG A 13 -7.13 -10.26 -0.52
C ARG A 13 -7.26 -9.96 -2.01
N GLY A 14 -8.13 -9.01 -2.38
CA GLY A 14 -8.27 -8.56 -3.76
C GLY A 14 -6.97 -7.93 -4.29
N LEU A 15 -6.29 -7.16 -3.46
CA LEU A 15 -5.00 -6.57 -3.80
C LEU A 15 -3.91 -7.63 -3.97
N VAL A 16 -3.83 -8.62 -3.06
CA VAL A 16 -2.89 -9.76 -3.17
C VAL A 16 -3.06 -10.46 -4.52
N ALA A 17 -4.29 -10.82 -4.86
CA ALA A 17 -4.59 -11.51 -6.11
C ALA A 17 -4.20 -10.70 -7.36
N ALA A 18 -4.23 -9.37 -7.28
CA ALA A 18 -3.77 -8.50 -8.36
C ALA A 18 -2.24 -8.44 -8.44
N LEU A 19 -1.56 -8.33 -7.31
CA LEU A 19 -0.10 -8.23 -7.21
C LEU A 19 0.61 -9.53 -7.59
N GLU A 20 0.10 -10.68 -7.16
CA GLU A 20 0.68 -12.01 -7.49
C GLU A 20 0.71 -12.30 -9.00
N ARG A 21 -0.15 -11.63 -9.77
CA ARG A 21 -0.20 -11.78 -11.22
C ARG A 21 0.87 -10.96 -11.95
N ILE A 22 1.61 -10.09 -11.26
CA ILE A 22 2.60 -9.22 -11.86
C ILE A 22 3.95 -9.94 -11.85
N PRO A 23 4.46 -10.37 -13.02
CA PRO A 23 5.71 -11.11 -13.08
C PRO A 23 6.90 -10.17 -12.82
N GLY A 24 7.66 -10.40 -11.75
CA GLY A 24 8.85 -9.59 -11.43
C GLY A 24 9.98 -9.70 -12.46
N GLN A 25 10.10 -10.86 -13.12
CA GLN A 25 10.99 -11.07 -14.27
C GLN A 25 10.23 -11.82 -15.36
N ILE A 26 10.30 -11.30 -16.58
CA ILE A 26 9.82 -11.97 -17.80
C ILE A 26 11.03 -12.27 -18.70
N LEU A 27 10.88 -13.21 -19.63
CA LEU A 27 11.96 -13.68 -20.53
C LEU A 27 12.72 -12.54 -21.24
N PHE A 28 12.11 -11.36 -21.41
CA PHE A 28 12.70 -10.21 -22.10
C PHE A 28 12.63 -8.88 -21.32
N GLY A 29 12.50 -8.91 -19.98
CA GLY A 29 12.42 -7.66 -19.20
C GLY A 29 11.98 -7.83 -17.75
N ARG A 30 11.77 -6.70 -17.06
CA ARG A 30 11.21 -6.64 -15.70
C ARG A 30 9.97 -5.76 -15.71
N VAL A 31 8.94 -6.20 -15.00
CA VAL A 31 7.72 -5.42 -14.78
C VAL A 31 7.70 -4.99 -13.31
N THR A 32 7.60 -3.69 -13.07
CA THR A 32 7.48 -3.11 -11.72
C THR A 32 6.15 -2.38 -11.64
N ALA A 33 5.33 -2.72 -10.65
CA ALA A 33 4.06 -2.07 -10.41
C ALA A 33 4.17 -1.10 -9.22
N ILE A 34 3.60 0.09 -9.38
CA ILE A 34 3.44 1.06 -8.30
C ILE A 34 1.96 1.12 -7.96
N VAL A 35 1.60 0.78 -6.73
CA VAL A 35 0.21 0.80 -6.27
C VAL A 35 0.06 1.90 -5.22
N GLY A 36 -0.85 2.83 -5.49
CA GLY A 36 -1.26 3.86 -4.53
C GLY A 36 -2.42 3.34 -3.69
N LEU A 37 -2.26 3.38 -2.38
CA LEU A 37 -3.32 3.07 -1.42
C LEU A 37 -3.63 4.34 -0.63
N LEU A 38 -4.91 4.67 -0.54
CA LEU A 38 -5.39 5.73 0.32
C LEU A 38 -6.06 5.08 1.52
N VAL A 39 -5.49 5.32 2.71
CA VAL A 39 -6.09 4.92 3.99
C VAL A 39 -6.85 6.13 4.52
N ASP A 40 -8.10 5.94 4.94
CA ASP A 40 -8.94 7.01 5.46
C ASP A 40 -8.74 7.10 6.98
N GLY A 41 -8.21 8.23 7.45
CA GLY A 41 -7.73 8.39 8.82
C GLY A 41 -6.24 8.13 8.95
N ASP A 42 -5.55 9.00 9.70
CA ASP A 42 -4.09 9.02 9.89
C ASP A 42 -3.56 7.81 10.70
N ASP A 43 -4.40 6.79 10.92
CA ASP A 43 -4.05 5.63 11.71
C ASP A 43 -3.36 4.58 10.84
N HIS A 44 -2.03 4.57 10.91
CA HIS A 44 -1.21 3.58 10.21
C HIS A 44 -1.34 2.17 10.82
N SER A 45 -2.16 1.99 11.86
CA SER A 45 -2.50 0.70 12.46
C SER A 45 -3.77 0.05 11.88
N GLU A 46 -4.28 0.55 10.75
CA GLU A 46 -5.33 -0.16 10.03
C GLU A 46 -4.80 -1.48 9.43
N PRO A 47 -5.55 -2.60 9.57
CA PRO A 47 -5.10 -3.95 9.17
C PRO A 47 -4.77 -4.08 7.67
N ILE A 48 -5.23 -3.15 6.83
CA ILE A 48 -4.90 -3.13 5.39
C ILE A 48 -3.46 -2.67 5.18
N ALA A 49 -3.02 -1.62 5.88
CA ALA A 49 -1.67 -1.07 5.75
C ALA A 49 -0.62 -2.11 6.18
N ASP A 50 -0.85 -2.78 7.31
CA ASP A 50 0.01 -3.85 7.80
C ASP A 50 0.09 -5.05 6.84
N ALA A 51 -1.05 -5.47 6.28
CA ALA A 51 -1.08 -6.56 5.30
C ALA A 51 -0.27 -6.18 4.05
N VAL A 52 -0.49 -4.97 3.51
CA VAL A 52 0.21 -4.48 2.31
C VAL A 52 1.72 -4.38 2.55
N HIS A 53 2.14 -3.87 3.71
CA HIS A 53 3.55 -3.74 4.06
C HIS A 53 4.28 -5.08 4.13
N GLY A 54 3.58 -6.16 4.50
CA GLY A 54 4.14 -7.51 4.51
C GLY A 54 4.22 -8.18 3.13
N ILE A 55 3.45 -7.70 2.14
CA ILE A 55 3.37 -8.32 0.79
C ILE A 55 4.31 -7.62 -0.20
N LEU A 56 4.48 -6.30 -0.09
CA LEU A 56 5.29 -5.52 -1.03
C LEU A 56 6.78 -5.57 -0.69
N ASP A 57 7.62 -5.71 -1.72
CA ASP A 57 9.09 -5.65 -1.59
C ASP A 57 9.60 -4.30 -1.02
N GLY A 58 8.77 -3.26 -1.07
CA GLY A 58 9.01 -1.97 -0.44
C GLY A 58 7.77 -1.07 -0.52
N HIS A 59 7.55 -0.29 0.53
CA HIS A 59 6.47 0.70 0.59
C HIS A 59 7.05 2.08 0.97
N VAL A 60 6.45 3.14 0.43
CA VAL A 60 6.81 4.53 0.74
C VAL A 60 5.59 5.20 1.32
N VAL A 61 5.72 5.71 2.55
CA VAL A 61 4.63 6.42 3.23
C VAL A 61 4.74 7.92 2.92
N LEU A 62 3.62 8.50 2.48
CA LEU A 62 3.48 9.94 2.29
C LEU A 62 2.71 10.52 3.49
N ASP A 63 3.32 11.46 4.20
CA ASP A 63 2.78 11.99 5.45
C ASP A 63 2.33 13.45 5.27
N ARG A 64 1.07 13.72 5.66
CA ARG A 64 0.47 15.05 5.50
C ARG A 64 1.21 16.13 6.28
N SER A 65 1.74 15.82 7.46
CA SER A 65 2.49 16.79 8.28
C SER A 65 3.77 17.25 7.58
N ILE A 66 4.39 16.40 6.76
CA ILE A 66 5.60 16.73 5.99
C ILE A 66 5.25 17.69 4.84
N ALA A 67 4.13 17.44 4.16
CA ALA A 67 3.63 18.32 3.10
C ALA A 67 3.28 19.72 3.63
N GLU A 68 2.68 19.80 4.82
CA GLU A 68 2.34 21.06 5.49
C GLU A 68 3.59 21.89 5.88
N ARG A 69 4.76 21.25 6.02
CA ARG A 69 6.05 21.92 6.22
C ARG A 69 6.72 22.37 4.91
N GLY A 70 6.05 22.22 3.77
CA GLY A 70 6.54 22.65 2.46
C GLY A 70 7.56 21.73 1.80
N ARG A 71 7.78 20.51 2.33
CA ARG A 71 8.71 19.54 1.75
C ARG A 71 7.99 18.60 0.77
N PHE A 72 8.42 18.62 -0.49
CA PHE A 72 7.91 17.75 -1.54
C PHE A 72 9.04 17.01 -2.26
N PRO A 73 8.92 15.68 -2.47
CA PRO A 73 7.81 14.82 -2.07
C PRO A 73 7.76 14.59 -0.53
N PRO A 74 6.56 14.48 0.08
CA PRO A 74 6.38 14.40 1.53
C PRO A 74 6.64 12.99 2.07
N ILE A 75 7.80 12.45 1.76
CA ILE A 75 8.19 11.07 2.11
C ILE A 75 8.58 11.02 3.59
N LYS A 76 7.95 10.10 4.32
CA LYS A 76 8.35 9.72 5.68
C LYS A 76 9.47 8.69 5.56
N CYS A 77 10.67 9.07 6.00
CA CYS A 77 11.87 8.24 5.97
C CYS A 77 12.00 7.40 7.25
#